data_AF-A0A1G1YE18-F1
#
_entry.id   AF-A0A1G1YE18-F1
#
_cell.length_a   1.000
_cell.length_b   1.000
_cell.length_c   1.000
_cell.angle_alpha   90.00
_cell.angle_beta   90.00
_cell.angle_gamma   90.00
#
_symmetry.space_group_name_H-M   'P 1'
#
loop_
_entity.id
_entity.type
_entity.pdbx_description
1 polymer ?
#
loop_
_entity_poly.entity_id
_entity_poly.type
_entity_poly.pdbx_seq_one_letter_code
_entity_poly.pdbx_strand_id
1 'polypeptide(L)' 'MPSRSFSDITQSQWIKACGKLGLTVEANHGKGSHILVKHPKTEHKYTIQRNLHKFINMKIFKKMLEWGFEEEQIWDALK' A
#
# COMPACT_ATOMS: atom_id res chain seq x y z
N MET A 1 7.89 20.94 -0.21
CA MET A 1 7.09 19.78 0.20
C MET A 1 6.49 19.18 -1.07
N PRO A 2 6.79 17.93 -1.46
CA PRO A 2 6.06 17.32 -2.56
C PRO A 2 4.58 17.28 -2.15
N SER A 3 3.68 17.73 -3.02
CA SER A 3 2.25 17.70 -2.74
C SER A 3 1.83 16.26 -2.51
N ARG A 4 1.24 15.99 -1.34
CA ARG A 4 0.64 14.70 -0.99
C ARG A 4 -0.49 14.42 -1.99
N SER A 5 -0.19 13.70 -3.06
CA SER A 5 -1.09 13.43 -4.20
C SER A 5 -1.36 11.93 -4.31
N PHE A 6 -2.63 11.56 -4.43
CA PHE A 6 -3.05 10.19 -4.67
C PHE A 6 -3.08 9.82 -6.16
N SER A 7 -2.86 10.77 -7.07
CA SER A 7 -3.03 10.58 -8.51
C SER A 7 -1.92 9.73 -9.12
N ASP A 8 -0.70 9.85 -8.58
CA ASP A 8 0.53 9.41 -9.24
C ASP A 8 1.26 8.30 -8.46
N ILE A 9 0.58 7.71 -7.46
CA ILE A 9 1.16 6.62 -6.66
C ILE A 9 0.99 5.31 -7.43
N THR A 10 2.13 4.70 -7.74
CA THR A 10 2.22 3.43 -8.47
C THR A 10 2.20 2.22 -7.53
N GLN A 11 1.90 1.04 -8.06
CA GLN A 11 2.01 -0.22 -7.31
C GLN A 11 3.43 -0.43 -6.75
N SER A 12 4.47 -0.02 -7.48
CA SER A 12 5.87 -0.11 -7.01
C SER A 12 6.14 0.74 -5.77
N GLN A 13 5.59 1.96 -5.71
CA GLN A 13 5.68 2.80 -4.51
C GLN A 13 4.96 2.17 -3.33
N TRP A 14 3.78 1.58 -3.54
CA TRP A 14 3.09 0.84 -2.49
C TRP A 14 3.84 -0.39 -2.01
N ILE A 15 4.52 -1.13 -2.90
CA ILE A 15 5.39 -2.26 -2.50
C ILE A 15 6.47 -1.77 -1.54
N LYS A 16 7.18 -0.69 -1.90
CA LYS A 16 8.23 -0.11 -1.06
C LYS A 16 7.67 0.42 0.26
N ALA A 17 6.55 1.13 0.21
CA ALA A 17 5.89 1.68 1.39
C ALA A 17 5.45 0.58 2.35
N CYS A 18 4.82 -0.49 1.85
CA CYS A 18 4.43 -1.63 2.66
C CYS A 18 5.64 -2.28 3.35
N GLY A 19 6.75 -2.44 2.63
CA GLY A 19 8.00 -2.93 3.23
C GLY A 19 8.52 -2.03 4.36
N LYS A 20 8.52 -0.71 4.18
CA LYS A 20 8.90 0.25 5.23
C LYS A 20 7.96 0.23 6.44
N LEU A 21 6.67 -0.01 6.22
CA LEU A 21 5.65 -0.15 7.27
C LEU A 21 5.73 -1.51 7.99
N GLY A 22 6.65 -2.40 7.60
CA GLY A 22 6.80 -3.73 8.19
C GLY A 22 5.73 -4.73 7.73
N LEU A 23 5.02 -4.44 6.64
CA LEU A 23 4.05 -5.34 6.02
C LEU A 23 4.76 -6.32 5.09
N THR A 24 4.26 -7.54 5.02
CA THR A 24 4.76 -8.56 4.09
C THR A 24 4.09 -8.38 2.73
N VAL A 25 4.89 -8.33 1.66
CA VAL A 25 4.39 -8.22 0.29
C VAL A 25 4.71 -9.50 -0.48
N GLU A 26 3.67 -10.15 -0.98
CA GLU A 26 3.76 -11.35 -1.80
C GLU A 26 3.34 -11.02 -3.24
N ALA A 27 4.32 -10.99 -4.14
CA ALA A 27 4.09 -10.77 -5.57
C ALA A 27 4.00 -12.08 -6.38
N ASN A 28 4.43 -13.22 -5.81
CA ASN A 28 4.64 -14.48 -6.54
C ASN A 28 3.47 -15.48 -6.43
N HIS A 29 2.45 -15.18 -5.61
CA HIS A 29 1.35 -16.12 -5.33
C HIS A 29 0.07 -15.87 -6.14
N GLY A 30 0.01 -14.84 -6.98
CA GLY A 30 -1.16 -14.49 -7.78
C GLY A 30 -0.97 -14.77 -9.27
N LYS A 31 -1.99 -15.32 -9.95
CA LYS A 31 -2.08 -15.22 -11.41
C LYS A 31 -2.34 -13.75 -11.78
N GLY A 32 -1.35 -13.08 -12.37
CA GLY A 32 -1.53 -11.76 -12.97
C GLY A 32 -0.81 -10.62 -12.26
N SER A 33 -1.35 -9.41 -12.40
CA SER A 33 -0.67 -8.14 -12.07
C SER A 33 -0.96 -7.63 -10.64
N HIS A 34 -1.45 -8.48 -9.75
CA HIS A 34 -1.83 -8.11 -8.39
C HIS A 34 -0.78 -8.57 -7.39
N ILE A 35 -0.60 -7.79 -6.32
CA ILE A 35 0.24 -8.17 -5.18
C ILE A 35 -0.64 -8.33 -3.95
N LEU A 36 -0.25 -9.24 -3.05
CA LEU A 36 -0.90 -9.44 -1.76
C LEU A 36 -0.06 -8.81 -0.66
N VAL A 37 -0.66 -7.93 0.13
CA VAL A 37 -0.05 -7.31 1.31
C VAL A 37 -0.66 -7.97 2.55
N LYS A 38 0.17 -8.39 3.49
CA LYS A 38 -0.25 -9.03 4.74
C LYS A 38 0.28 -8.27 5.94
N HIS A 39 -0.59 -8.08 6.93
CA HIS A 39 -0.17 -7.58 8.23
C HIS A 39 0.45 -8.72 9.06
N PRO A 40 1.65 -8.54 9.62
CA PRO A 40 2.41 -9.65 10.22
C PRO A 40 1.81 -10.20 11.51
N LYS A 41 0.95 -9.42 12.20
CA LYS A 41 0.43 -9.77 13.54
C LYS A 41 -1.06 -10.07 13.61
N THR A 42 -1.85 -9.56 12.66
CA THR A 42 -3.33 -9.56 12.75
C THR A 42 -3.98 -10.44 11.68
N GLU A 43 -3.17 -11.15 10.91
CA GLU A 43 -3.57 -11.96 9.75
C GLU A 43 -4.33 -11.20 8.65
N HIS A 44 -4.51 -9.87 8.79
CA HIS A 44 -5.18 -9.05 7.79
C HIS A 44 -4.42 -9.07 6.48
N LYS A 45 -5.17 -9.13 5.38
CA LYS A 45 -4.62 -9.16 4.02
C LYS A 45 -5.35 -8.15 3.15
N TYR A 46 -4.64 -7.60 2.18
CA TYR A 46 -5.20 -6.70 1.19
C TYR A 46 -4.49 -6.88 -0.15
N THR A 47 -5.25 -6.87 -1.24
CA THR A 47 -4.71 -7.06 -2.60
C THR A 47 -4.60 -5.72 -3.31
N ILE A 48 -3.42 -5.41 -3.84
CA ILE A 48 -3.16 -4.19 -4.62
C ILE A 48 -3.02 -4.57 -6.09
N GLN A 49 -3.90 -4.04 -6.94
CA GLN A 49 -3.85 -4.19 -8.39
C GLN A 49 -2.75 -3.32 -9.03
N ARG A 50 -2.27 -3.69 -10.22
CA ARG A 50 -1.18 -2.95 -10.91
C ARG A 50 -1.56 -1.54 -11.33
N ASN A 51 -2.75 -1.39 -11.90
CA ASN A 51 -3.22 -0.11 -12.40
C ASN A 51 -3.97 0.61 -11.28
N LEU A 52 -3.30 1.59 -10.69
CA LEU A 52 -3.84 2.41 -9.62
C LEU A 52 -4.27 3.76 -10.18
N HIS A 53 -5.46 4.18 -9.78
CA HIS A 53 -5.95 5.53 -9.99
C HIS A 53 -6.29 6.13 -8.63
N LYS A 54 -6.50 7.44 -8.59
CA LYS A 54 -6.71 8.24 -7.37
C LYS A 54 -7.59 7.54 -6.33
N PHE A 55 -8.75 7.03 -6.74
CA PHE A 55 -9.70 6.38 -5.83
C PHE A 55 -9.17 5.08 -5.21
N ILE A 56 -8.42 4.28 -5.95
CA ILE A 56 -7.81 3.06 -5.39
C ILE A 56 -6.68 3.43 -4.43
N ASN A 57 -5.86 4.43 -4.78
CA ASN A 57 -4.81 4.91 -3.89
C ASN A 57 -5.39 5.41 -2.56
N MET A 58 -6.51 6.14 -2.60
CA MET A 58 -7.25 6.54 -1.39
C MET A 58 -7.76 5.32 -0.59
N LYS A 59 -8.24 4.27 -1.26
CA LYS A 59 -8.68 3.03 -0.58
C LYS A 59 -7.54 2.30 0.11
N ILE A 60 -6.39 2.16 -0.56
CA ILE A 60 -5.20 1.54 0.03
C ILE A 60 -4.76 2.34 1.24
N PHE A 61 -4.70 3.68 1.10
CA PHE A 61 -4.33 4.57 2.18
C PHE A 61 -5.26 4.45 3.39
N LYS A 62 -6.59 4.47 3.16
CA LYS A 62 -7.58 4.24 4.21
C LYS A 62 -7.40 2.88 4.86
N LYS A 63 -7.03 1.84 4.09
CA LYS A 63 -6.77 0.52 4.64
C LYS A 63 -5.58 0.50 5.59
N MET A 64 -4.54 1.27 5.30
CA MET A 64 -3.39 1.43 6.21
C MET A 64 -3.80 2.14 7.51
N LEU A 65 -4.63 3.19 7.42
CA LEU A 65 -5.19 3.83 8.62
C LEU A 65 -6.03 2.85 9.45
N GLU A 66 -6.87 2.02 8.81
CA GLU A 66 -7.64 0.96 9.48
C GLU A 66 -6.74 -0.11 10.14
N TRP A 67 -5.51 -0.27 9.66
CA TRP A 67 -4.51 -1.17 10.25
C TRP A 67 -3.69 -0.52 11.37
N GLY A 68 -3.99 0.74 11.72
CA GLY A 68 -3.39 1.46 12.84
C GLY A 68 -2.11 2.22 12.49
N PHE A 69 -1.82 2.43 11.19
CA PHE A 69 -0.73 3.31 10.78
C PHE A 69 -1.18 4.77 10.80
N GLU A 70 -0.30 5.66 11.25
CA GLU A 70 -0.55 7.10 11.24
C GLU A 70 -0.43 7.69 9.83
N GLU A 71 -1.17 8.77 9.55
CA GLU A 71 -1.19 9.40 8.22
C GLU A 71 0.23 9.78 7.75
N GLU A 72 1.01 10.42 8.64
CA GLU A 72 2.37 10.86 8.32
C GLU A 72 3.30 9.68 8.05
N GLN A 73 3.16 8.60 8.80
CA GLN A 73 3.94 7.37 8.63
C GLN A 73 3.70 6.77 7.24
N ILE A 74 2.45 6.77 6.76
CA ILE A 74 2.11 6.24 5.43
C ILE A 74 2.71 7.14 4.34
N TRP A 75 2.61 8.46 4.49
CA TRP A 75 3.20 9.40 3.52
C TRP A 75 4.72 9.32 3.47
N ASP A 76 5.39 9.15 4.61
CA ASP A 76 6.83 8.96 4.67
C ASP A 76 7.27 7.63 4.07
N ALA A 77 6.46 6.58 4.23
CA ALA A 77 6.69 5.31 3.57
C ALA A 77 6.58 5.42 2.04
N LEU A 78 5.69 6.28 1.54
CA LEU A 78 5.45 6.53 0.11
C LEU A 78 6.49 7.44 -0.58
N LYS A 79 7.35 8.13 0.18
CA LYS A 79 8.50 8.90 -0.35
C LYS A 79 9.59 7.98 -0.91
#